data_AF-A0A113PG57-F1
#
_entry.id   AF-A0A113PG57-F1
#
_cell.length_a   1.000
_cell.length_b   1.000
_cell.length_c   1.000
_cell.angle_alpha   90.00
_cell.angle_beta   90.00
_cell.angle_gamma   90.00
#
_symmetry.space_group_name_H-M   'P 1'
#
loop_
_entity.id
_entity.type
_entity.pdbx_description
1 polymer ?
#
loop_
_entity_poly.entity_id
_entity_poly.type
_entity_poly.pdbx_seq_one_letter_code
_entity_poly.pdbx_strand_id
1 'polypeptide(L)'
;MDDALCQNFDVLMKYLPAELGGTANFEFKQITNFDKYCPNGDCNTNLEKITIGFLWLLEQCFSTPINKNHNENNTNAYFIYVVLWLSYKLNQITGQNFTKINDFYTNQVNNSGKYSKFISDSNRYTNIKEFIEKQKDLLNINIEDLSKFYDASKLICSMYGNYAMNNNNKLSNNATSFVNTYTELNNNYNTKGTAYSQILSALSTDYNNLKNKCSNIPTLSEINTSKNTVETSDQSPEQSVQILEHISEVTSSSSSIGNKLFTVLSIFGAIAFFLGISYKYSLFGRRKRSQKQYLREKIKNIKKRMNH
;
A
#
# COMPACT_ATOMS: atom_id res chain seq x y z
N MET A 1 5.97 -5.42 0.45
CA MET A 1 5.31 -4.28 -0.19
C MET A 1 6.23 -3.66 -1.25
N ASP A 2 5.68 -3.07 -2.30
CA ASP A 2 6.43 -2.25 -3.26
C ASP A 2 5.66 -0.97 -3.63
N ASP A 3 6.27 -0.12 -4.44
CA ASP A 3 5.68 1.17 -4.85
C ASP A 3 4.34 0.99 -5.57
N ALA A 4 4.22 -0.02 -6.44
CA ALA A 4 2.99 -0.27 -7.19
C ALA A 4 1.82 -0.66 -6.28
N LEU A 5 2.09 -1.42 -5.22
CA LEU A 5 1.07 -1.78 -4.24
C LEU A 5 0.66 -0.60 -3.35
N CYS A 6 1.58 0.29 -3.00
CA CYS A 6 1.27 1.49 -2.22
C CYS A 6 0.41 2.49 -3.01
N GLN A 7 0.59 2.56 -4.33
CA GLN A 7 -0.23 3.41 -5.22
C GLN A 7 -1.72 3.06 -5.14
N ASN A 8 -2.11 1.82 -4.83
CA ASN A 8 -3.52 1.47 -4.65
C ASN A 8 -4.15 2.23 -3.48
N PHE A 9 -3.42 2.39 -2.37
CA PHE A 9 -3.89 3.18 -1.23
C PHE A 9 -3.97 4.67 -1.58
N ASP A 10 -3.00 5.21 -2.31
CA ASP A 10 -3.02 6.60 -2.78
C ASP A 10 -4.20 6.87 -3.70
N VAL A 11 -4.54 5.93 -4.58
CA VAL A 11 -5.73 6.00 -5.45
C VAL A 11 -6.97 5.99 -4.58
N LEU A 12 -7.12 5.02 -3.67
CA LEU A 12 -8.29 4.91 -2.81
C LEU A 12 -8.48 6.17 -1.95
N MET A 13 -7.41 6.74 -1.40
CA MET A 13 -7.45 7.94 -0.57
C MET A 13 -7.97 9.19 -1.29
N LYS A 14 -7.87 9.25 -2.63
CA LYS A 14 -8.47 10.36 -3.40
C LYS A 14 -10.00 10.32 -3.41
N TYR A 15 -10.58 9.14 -3.20
CA TYR A 15 -12.02 8.90 -3.16
C TYR A 15 -12.55 8.72 -1.73
N LEU A 16 -11.72 8.20 -0.83
CA LEU A 16 -12.04 7.92 0.57
C LEU A 16 -10.89 8.41 1.48
N PRO A 17 -10.87 9.71 1.84
CA PRO A 17 -9.82 10.34 2.65
C PRO A 17 -9.59 9.63 3.97
N ALA A 18 -8.37 9.66 4.52
CA ALA A 18 -7.98 8.91 5.73
C ALA A 18 -8.87 9.21 6.95
N GLU A 19 -9.19 10.48 7.18
CA GLU A 19 -10.07 10.93 8.27
C GLU A 19 -11.54 10.86 7.87
N LEU A 20 -12.41 10.44 8.79
CA LEU A 20 -13.85 10.56 8.62
C LEU A 20 -14.26 12.03 8.44
N GLY A 21 -15.02 12.30 7.38
CA GLY A 21 -15.46 13.66 7.05
C GLY A 21 -14.42 14.51 6.31
N GLY A 22 -13.23 13.97 6.03
CA GLY A 22 -12.24 14.64 5.19
C GLY A 22 -12.76 14.91 3.77
N THR A 23 -12.25 15.95 3.12
CA THR A 23 -12.63 16.32 1.76
C THR A 23 -12.00 15.37 0.75
N ALA A 24 -12.83 14.60 0.03
CA ALA A 24 -12.38 13.78 -1.07
C ALA A 24 -12.09 14.64 -2.32
N ASN A 25 -11.09 14.23 -3.11
CA ASN A 25 -10.75 14.91 -4.37
C ASN A 25 -11.76 14.58 -5.48
N PHE A 26 -12.35 13.38 -5.40
CA PHE A 26 -13.32 12.88 -6.36
C PHE A 26 -14.49 12.23 -5.64
N GLU A 27 -15.65 12.15 -6.30
CA GLU A 27 -16.80 11.43 -5.76
C GLU A 27 -16.48 9.93 -5.65
N PHE A 28 -16.82 9.31 -4.53
CA PHE A 28 -16.47 7.91 -4.26
C PHE A 28 -16.95 6.93 -5.35
N LYS A 29 -18.13 7.17 -5.92
CA LYS A 29 -18.71 6.39 -7.04
C LYS A 29 -17.87 6.39 -8.33
N GLN A 30 -16.88 7.29 -8.44
CA GLN A 30 -15.99 7.37 -9.60
C GLN A 30 -14.80 6.41 -9.50
N ILE A 31 -14.63 5.70 -8.38
CA ILE A 31 -13.59 4.67 -8.27
C ILE A 31 -13.85 3.55 -9.30
N THR A 32 -12.79 3.03 -9.89
CA THR A 32 -12.88 1.96 -10.89
C THR A 32 -13.62 0.75 -10.33
N ASN A 33 -14.52 0.16 -11.13
CA ASN A 33 -15.34 -0.99 -10.76
C ASN A 33 -16.32 -0.75 -9.60
N PHE A 34 -16.64 0.49 -9.24
CA PHE A 34 -17.58 0.80 -8.16
C PHE A 34 -18.89 -0.01 -8.23
N ASP A 35 -19.49 -0.09 -9.42
CA ASP A 35 -20.77 -0.78 -9.64
C ASP A 35 -20.72 -2.29 -9.32
N LYS A 36 -19.53 -2.91 -9.36
CA LYS A 36 -19.37 -4.32 -8.93
C LYS A 36 -19.65 -4.48 -7.43
N TYR A 37 -19.25 -3.49 -6.65
CA TYR A 37 -19.34 -3.48 -5.19
C TYR A 37 -20.64 -2.83 -4.68
N CYS A 38 -21.24 -1.98 -5.52
CA CYS A 38 -22.47 -1.26 -5.23
C CYS A 38 -23.39 -1.16 -6.46
N PRO A 39 -24.02 -2.26 -6.90
CA PRO A 39 -24.76 -2.30 -8.16
C PRO A 39 -26.00 -1.39 -8.19
N ASN A 40 -26.60 -1.13 -7.02
CA ASN A 40 -27.80 -0.29 -6.91
C ASN A 40 -27.46 1.19 -6.69
N GLY A 41 -26.18 1.54 -6.47
CA GLY A 41 -25.74 2.91 -6.21
C GLY A 41 -26.22 3.52 -4.89
N ASP A 42 -26.84 2.74 -4.00
CA ASP A 42 -27.44 3.17 -2.73
C ASP A 42 -26.47 3.07 -1.53
N CYS A 43 -25.20 2.77 -1.76
CA CYS A 43 -24.17 2.56 -0.74
C CYS A 43 -23.60 3.87 -0.19
N ASN A 44 -24.39 4.54 0.65
CA ASN A 44 -24.14 5.92 1.07
C ASN A 44 -23.53 6.03 2.47
N THR A 45 -23.67 5.00 3.30
CA THR A 45 -23.16 5.03 4.68
C THR A 45 -21.63 4.94 4.70
N ASN A 46 -21.02 5.47 5.76
CA ASN A 46 -19.55 5.39 5.93
C ASN A 46 -19.09 3.93 5.98
N LEU A 47 -19.84 3.04 6.64
CA LEU A 47 -19.52 1.62 6.72
C LEU A 47 -19.56 0.95 5.34
N GLU A 48 -20.54 1.29 4.50
CA GLU A 48 -20.62 0.76 3.14
C GLU A 48 -19.48 1.25 2.27
N LYS A 49 -19.12 2.55 2.35
CA LYS A 49 -17.96 3.09 1.64
C LYS A 49 -16.67 2.40 2.05
N ILE A 50 -16.47 2.16 3.34
CA ILE A 50 -15.32 1.40 3.86
C ILE A 50 -15.36 -0.04 3.33
N THR A 51 -16.52 -0.68 3.32
CA THR A 51 -16.71 -2.04 2.78
C THR A 51 -16.34 -2.12 1.30
N ILE A 52 -16.78 -1.15 0.50
CA ILE A 52 -16.45 -1.05 -0.92
C ILE A 52 -14.96 -0.81 -1.12
N GLY A 53 -14.35 0.09 -0.34
CA GLY A 53 -12.91 0.34 -0.38
C GLY A 53 -12.10 -0.91 -0.05
N PHE A 54 -12.54 -1.69 0.95
CA PHE A 54 -11.93 -2.98 1.28
C PHE A 54 -12.04 -3.98 0.12
N LEU A 55 -13.23 -4.16 -0.47
CA LEU A 55 -13.42 -5.07 -1.59
C LEU A 55 -12.60 -4.64 -2.81
N TRP A 56 -12.49 -3.34 -3.07
CA TRP A 56 -11.67 -2.79 -4.13
C TRP A 56 -10.18 -3.08 -3.92
N LEU A 57 -9.66 -2.89 -2.70
CA LEU A 57 -8.27 -3.25 -2.36
C LEU A 57 -8.03 -4.75 -2.44
N LEU A 58 -9.02 -5.55 -2.01
CA LEU A 58 -8.98 -7.00 -2.11
C LEU A 58 -8.92 -7.46 -3.56
N GLU A 59 -9.65 -6.83 -4.48
CA GLU A 59 -9.54 -7.07 -5.94
C GLU A 59 -8.09 -6.84 -6.41
N GLN A 60 -7.42 -5.81 -5.91
CA GLN A 60 -6.04 -5.51 -6.28
C GLN A 60 -5.05 -6.57 -5.81
N CYS A 61 -5.32 -7.28 -4.70
CA CYS A 61 -4.49 -8.42 -4.26
C CYS A 61 -4.37 -9.51 -5.34
N PHE A 62 -5.37 -9.63 -6.22
CA PHE A 62 -5.49 -10.72 -7.21
C PHE A 62 -5.55 -10.24 -8.66
N SER A 63 -5.39 -8.93 -8.90
CA SER A 63 -5.49 -8.33 -10.25
C SER A 63 -4.15 -8.21 -10.98
N THR A 64 -3.02 -8.34 -10.29
CA THR A 64 -1.68 -8.33 -10.90
C THR A 64 -1.52 -9.54 -11.83
N PRO A 65 -1.02 -9.37 -13.08
CA PRO A 65 -1.04 -10.46 -14.05
C PRO A 65 -0.19 -11.64 -13.58
N ILE A 66 -0.71 -12.84 -13.87
CA ILE A 66 -0.17 -14.20 -13.68
C ILE A 66 1.21 -14.45 -14.36
N ASN A 67 1.91 -13.40 -14.82
CA ASN A 67 3.22 -13.51 -15.42
C ASN A 67 4.33 -13.55 -14.36
N LYS A 68 4.71 -14.79 -14.04
CA LYS A 68 5.98 -15.22 -13.44
C LYS A 68 6.29 -14.61 -12.06
N ASN A 69 6.03 -15.42 -11.04
CA ASN A 69 6.35 -15.22 -9.62
C ASN A 69 5.27 -14.48 -8.80
N HIS A 70 4.04 -15.00 -8.77
CA HIS A 70 3.25 -14.88 -7.53
C HIS A 70 4.06 -15.57 -6.43
N ASN A 71 4.82 -14.80 -5.64
CA ASN A 71 5.23 -15.30 -4.35
C ASN A 71 4.01 -15.10 -3.42
N GLU A 72 3.60 -16.16 -2.73
CA GLU A 72 2.58 -16.08 -1.68
C GLU A 72 2.92 -14.95 -0.68
N ASN A 73 4.22 -14.71 -0.49
CA ASN A 73 4.80 -13.67 0.35
C ASN A 73 4.38 -12.22 -0.02
N ASN A 74 4.36 -11.80 -1.30
CA ASN A 74 3.96 -10.42 -1.63
C ASN A 74 2.45 -10.20 -1.46
N THR A 75 1.65 -11.24 -1.76
CA THR A 75 0.19 -11.19 -1.60
C THR A 75 -0.17 -11.10 -0.12
N ASN A 76 0.48 -11.91 0.72
CA ASN A 76 0.35 -11.87 2.18
C ASN A 76 0.77 -10.50 2.74
N ALA A 77 1.91 -9.97 2.28
CA ALA A 77 2.39 -8.66 2.72
C ALA A 77 1.41 -7.53 2.35
N TYR A 78 0.93 -7.48 1.11
CA TYR A 78 -0.05 -6.47 0.70
C TYR A 78 -1.36 -6.59 1.50
N PHE A 79 -1.86 -7.80 1.70
CA PHE A 79 -3.08 -8.02 2.45
C PHE A 79 -2.98 -7.57 3.91
N ILE A 80 -1.82 -7.73 4.55
CA ILE A 80 -1.59 -7.14 5.89
C ILE A 80 -1.89 -5.63 5.85
N TYR A 81 -1.36 -4.90 4.88
CA TYR A 81 -1.58 -3.45 4.77
C TYR A 81 -3.05 -3.11 4.49
N VAL A 82 -3.75 -3.95 3.72
CA VAL A 82 -5.20 -3.80 3.50
C VAL A 82 -5.97 -3.94 4.82
N VAL A 83 -5.61 -4.93 5.65
CA VAL A 83 -6.22 -5.14 6.97
C VAL A 83 -5.87 -4.00 7.93
N LEU A 84 -4.64 -3.48 7.92
CA LEU A 84 -4.25 -2.32 8.73
C LEU A 84 -5.01 -1.03 8.33
N TRP A 85 -5.20 -0.82 7.03
CA TRP A 85 -6.04 0.28 6.56
C TRP A 85 -7.49 0.09 7.00
N LEU A 86 -8.02 -1.12 6.83
CA LEU A 86 -9.41 -1.44 7.20
C LEU A 86 -9.64 -1.25 8.71
N SER A 87 -8.73 -1.73 9.56
CA SER A 87 -8.84 -1.57 11.00
C SER A 87 -8.85 -0.10 11.41
N TYR A 88 -7.94 0.71 10.85
CA TYR A 88 -7.93 2.15 11.09
C TYR A 88 -9.24 2.83 10.66
N LYS A 89 -9.83 2.41 9.54
CA LYS A 89 -11.11 2.94 9.07
C LYS A 89 -12.27 2.55 9.97
N LEU A 90 -12.34 1.28 10.35
CA LEU A 90 -13.41 0.77 11.20
C LEU A 90 -13.32 1.33 12.61
N ASN A 91 -12.11 1.56 13.13
CA ASN A 91 -11.90 2.15 14.46
C ASN A 91 -12.42 3.59 14.57
N GLN A 92 -12.65 4.28 13.46
CA GLN A 92 -13.26 5.61 13.44
C GLN A 92 -14.80 5.56 13.47
N ILE A 93 -15.42 4.41 13.17
CA ILE A 93 -16.88 4.27 13.14
C ILE A 93 -17.39 3.93 14.54
N THR A 94 -18.37 4.70 15.03
CA THR A 94 -19.02 4.46 16.32
C THR A 94 -20.31 3.63 16.17
N GLY A 95 -20.72 2.96 17.25
CA GLY A 95 -22.02 2.26 17.33
C GLY A 95 -22.12 0.95 16.53
N GLN A 96 -20.99 0.32 16.21
CA GLN A 96 -20.96 -0.97 15.51
C GLN A 96 -20.84 -2.14 16.49
N ASN A 97 -21.42 -3.28 16.12
CA ASN A 97 -21.47 -4.49 16.95
C ASN A 97 -20.34 -5.48 16.66
N PHE A 98 -19.25 -5.04 16.02
CA PHE A 98 -18.08 -5.87 15.73
C PHE A 98 -16.84 -5.27 16.38
N THR A 99 -16.02 -6.13 17.01
CA THR A 99 -14.75 -5.72 17.62
C THR A 99 -13.55 -6.23 16.82
N LYS A 100 -13.74 -7.22 15.95
CA LYS A 100 -12.71 -7.86 15.13
C LYS A 100 -12.99 -7.70 13.64
N ILE A 101 -11.93 -7.77 12.83
CA ILE A 101 -12.05 -7.71 11.37
C ILE A 101 -12.86 -8.90 10.83
N ASN A 102 -12.74 -10.07 11.45
CA ASN A 102 -13.49 -11.26 11.05
C ASN A 102 -15.02 -11.08 11.22
N ASP A 103 -15.44 -10.38 12.28
CA ASP A 103 -16.86 -10.10 12.54
C ASP A 103 -17.40 -9.13 11.49
N PHE A 104 -16.62 -8.08 11.17
CA PHE A 104 -16.93 -7.18 10.06
C PHE A 104 -17.03 -7.95 8.73
N TYR A 105 -16.05 -8.80 8.40
CA TYR A 105 -16.03 -9.55 7.16
C TYR A 105 -17.24 -10.50 7.04
N THR A 106 -17.53 -11.24 8.11
CA THR A 106 -18.67 -12.16 8.15
C THR A 106 -19.99 -11.42 7.94
N ASN A 107 -20.21 -10.32 8.66
CA ASN A 107 -21.48 -9.61 8.64
C ASN A 107 -21.66 -8.71 7.41
N GLN A 108 -20.64 -7.92 7.06
CA GLN A 108 -20.73 -6.87 6.04
C GLN A 108 -20.35 -7.35 4.64
N VAL A 109 -19.57 -8.43 4.53
CA VAL A 109 -19.07 -8.93 3.24
C VAL A 109 -19.70 -10.27 2.87
N ASN A 110 -19.58 -11.30 3.71
CA ASN A 110 -20.11 -12.64 3.41
C ASN A 110 -21.64 -12.68 3.46
N ASN A 111 -22.24 -12.33 4.59
CA ASN A 111 -23.68 -12.47 4.82
C ASN A 111 -24.52 -11.44 4.05
N SER A 112 -23.92 -10.34 3.60
CA SER A 112 -24.59 -9.30 2.83
C SER A 112 -24.80 -9.66 1.35
N GLY A 113 -24.25 -10.79 0.88
CA GLY A 113 -24.26 -11.17 -0.53
C GLY A 113 -23.31 -10.33 -1.41
N LYS A 114 -22.55 -9.39 -0.83
CA LYS A 114 -21.51 -8.64 -1.55
C LYS A 114 -20.37 -9.55 -1.99
N TYR A 115 -19.98 -10.50 -1.14
CA TYR A 115 -18.93 -11.47 -1.48
C TYR A 115 -19.30 -12.35 -2.69
N SER A 116 -20.51 -12.91 -2.73
CA SER A 116 -20.94 -13.79 -3.84
C SER A 116 -20.95 -13.05 -5.17
N LYS A 117 -21.37 -11.78 -5.18
CA LYS A 117 -21.31 -10.92 -6.38
C LYS A 117 -19.87 -10.56 -6.76
N PHE A 118 -19.03 -10.28 -5.76
CA PHE A 118 -17.62 -9.99 -5.98
C PHE A 118 -16.89 -11.15 -6.68
N ILE A 119 -17.16 -12.40 -6.30
CA ILE A 119 -16.52 -13.57 -6.91
C ILE A 119 -17.20 -14.07 -8.20
N SER A 120 -18.46 -13.72 -8.47
CA SER A 120 -19.19 -14.21 -9.64
C SER A 120 -18.66 -13.65 -10.96
N ASP A 121 -18.02 -12.48 -10.92
CA ASP A 121 -17.62 -11.74 -12.12
C ASP A 121 -16.29 -12.22 -12.74
N SER A 122 -15.59 -13.20 -12.14
CA SER A 122 -14.31 -13.68 -12.69
C SER A 122 -13.80 -14.99 -12.08
N ASN A 123 -13.45 -15.94 -12.96
CA ASN A 123 -12.74 -17.18 -12.61
C ASN A 123 -11.35 -16.95 -11.95
N ARG A 124 -10.81 -15.72 -12.00
CA ARG A 124 -9.53 -15.36 -11.34
C ARG A 124 -9.62 -15.32 -9.82
N TYR A 125 -10.83 -15.28 -9.26
CA TYR A 125 -11.06 -15.10 -7.82
C TYR A 125 -11.38 -16.41 -7.07
N THR A 126 -11.21 -17.56 -7.73
CA THR A 126 -11.54 -18.89 -7.19
C THR A 126 -10.82 -19.22 -5.88
N ASN A 127 -9.62 -18.66 -5.65
CA ASN A 127 -8.82 -18.94 -4.46
C ASN A 127 -8.95 -17.88 -3.34
N ILE A 128 -9.78 -16.85 -3.50
CA ILE A 128 -9.90 -15.78 -2.47
C ILE A 128 -10.41 -16.35 -1.15
N LYS A 129 -11.38 -17.27 -1.20
CA LYS A 129 -11.93 -17.88 0.02
C LYS A 129 -10.84 -18.61 0.81
N GLU A 130 -10.07 -19.46 0.13
CA GLU A 130 -8.97 -20.20 0.75
C GLU A 130 -7.89 -19.25 1.30
N PHE A 131 -7.56 -18.20 0.55
CA PHE A 131 -6.63 -17.17 0.99
C PHE A 131 -7.11 -16.48 2.29
N ILE A 132 -8.37 -16.04 2.35
CA ILE A 132 -8.93 -15.38 3.54
C ILE A 132 -8.94 -16.33 4.74
N GLU A 133 -9.26 -17.61 4.55
CA GLU A 133 -9.21 -18.62 5.63
C GLU A 133 -7.78 -18.79 6.18
N LYS A 134 -6.76 -18.75 5.33
CA LYS A 134 -5.34 -18.78 5.78
C LYS A 134 -4.96 -17.55 6.61
N GLN A 135 -5.68 -16.44 6.47
CA GLN A 135 -5.44 -15.19 7.18
C GLN A 135 -6.30 -15.02 8.43
N LYS A 136 -7.00 -16.07 8.87
CA LYS A 136 -7.96 -16.02 9.98
C LYS A 136 -7.35 -15.48 11.29
N ASP A 137 -6.10 -15.83 11.59
CA ASP A 137 -5.43 -15.34 12.80
C ASP A 137 -5.24 -13.82 12.78
N LEU A 138 -4.87 -13.26 11.62
CA LEU A 138 -4.77 -11.81 11.41
C LEU A 138 -6.15 -11.13 11.54
N LEU A 139 -7.19 -11.72 10.95
CA LEU A 139 -8.55 -11.16 10.97
C LEU A 139 -9.23 -11.28 12.35
N ASN A 140 -8.74 -12.17 13.21
CA ASN A 140 -9.28 -12.37 14.56
C ASN A 140 -8.70 -11.38 15.60
N ILE A 141 -7.75 -10.53 15.21
CA ILE A 141 -7.23 -9.45 16.06
C ILE A 141 -8.30 -8.35 16.22
N ASN A 142 -8.33 -7.73 17.40
CA ASN A 142 -9.18 -6.58 17.67
C ASN A 142 -8.85 -5.42 16.72
N ILE A 143 -9.89 -4.74 16.23
CA ILE A 143 -9.79 -3.59 15.33
C ILE A 143 -8.98 -2.47 15.97
N GLU A 144 -9.22 -2.19 17.25
CA GLU A 144 -8.50 -1.16 18.00
C GLU A 144 -6.99 -1.43 18.01
N ASP A 145 -6.58 -2.66 18.32
CA ASP A 145 -5.17 -3.05 18.37
C ASP A 145 -4.51 -3.02 16.98
N LEU A 146 -5.18 -3.54 15.95
CA LEU A 146 -4.70 -3.47 14.58
C LEU A 146 -4.54 -2.02 14.09
N SER A 147 -5.43 -1.12 14.50
CA SER A 147 -5.43 0.27 14.02
C SER A 147 -4.15 1.02 14.41
N LYS A 148 -3.50 0.63 15.52
CA LYS A 148 -2.24 1.21 16.01
C LYS A 148 -1.07 1.02 15.04
N PHE A 149 -1.13 0.01 14.17
CA PHE A 149 -0.07 -0.26 13.18
C PHE A 149 -0.24 0.54 11.89
N TYR A 150 -1.39 1.21 11.68
CA TYR A 150 -1.68 1.89 10.42
C TYR A 150 -0.70 3.01 10.12
N ASP A 151 -0.31 3.81 11.12
CA ASP A 151 0.64 4.92 10.91
C ASP A 151 2.01 4.42 10.43
N ALA A 152 2.50 3.31 10.98
CA ALA A 152 3.73 2.67 10.51
C ALA A 152 3.58 2.20 9.05
N SER A 153 2.45 1.57 8.69
CA SER A 153 2.19 1.13 7.31
C SER A 153 2.09 2.29 6.32
N LYS A 154 1.47 3.41 6.73
CA LYS A 154 1.35 4.65 5.96
C LYS A 154 2.72 5.29 5.74
N LEU A 155 3.60 5.27 6.74
CA LEU A 155 4.97 5.76 6.62
C LEU A 155 5.78 4.93 5.61
N ILE A 156 5.66 3.60 5.62
CA ILE A 156 6.28 2.75 4.60
C ILE A 156 5.84 3.17 3.20
N CYS A 157 4.54 3.31 2.95
CA CYS A 157 4.05 3.70 1.62
C CYS A 157 4.49 5.11 1.22
N SER A 158 4.49 6.04 2.17
CA SER A 158 4.99 7.40 1.93
C SER A 158 6.48 7.40 1.57
N MET A 159 7.29 6.50 2.14
CA MET A 159 8.71 6.35 1.78
C MET A 159 8.89 5.79 0.37
N TYR A 160 8.11 4.77 -0.04
CA TYR A 160 8.15 4.29 -1.43
C TYR A 160 7.83 5.40 -2.43
N GLY A 161 6.77 6.18 -2.18
CA GLY A 161 6.40 7.31 -3.03
C GLY A 161 7.47 8.41 -3.07
N ASN A 162 8.05 8.77 -1.92
CA ASN A 162 9.14 9.74 -1.85
C ASN A 162 10.40 9.26 -2.59
N TYR A 163 10.71 7.97 -2.50
CA TYR A 163 11.82 7.37 -3.24
C TYR A 163 11.59 7.45 -4.75
N ALA A 164 10.40 7.07 -5.23
CA ALA A 164 10.05 7.16 -6.64
C ALA A 164 10.12 8.60 -7.20
N MET A 165 9.85 9.60 -6.35
CA MET A 165 9.96 11.02 -6.69
C MET A 165 11.35 11.63 -6.46
N ASN A 166 12.36 10.85 -6.03
CA ASN A 166 13.68 11.33 -5.63
C ASN A 166 13.64 12.44 -4.54
N ASN A 167 12.66 12.40 -3.64
CA ASN A 167 12.50 13.37 -2.57
C ASN A 167 13.21 12.93 -1.28
N ASN A 168 14.54 13.05 -1.27
CA ASN A 168 15.40 12.54 -0.20
C ASN A 168 15.10 13.14 1.19
N ASN A 169 14.75 14.43 1.26
CA ASN A 169 14.46 15.09 2.55
C ASN A 169 13.20 14.50 3.20
N LYS A 170 12.11 14.35 2.43
CA LYS A 170 10.87 13.73 2.95
C LYS A 170 11.06 12.25 3.23
N LEU A 171 11.86 11.54 2.43
CA LEU A 171 12.20 10.14 2.66
C LEU A 171 12.89 9.95 4.02
N SER A 172 13.91 10.76 4.32
CA SER A 172 14.64 10.71 5.59
C SER A 172 13.74 11.01 6.79
N ASN A 173 12.92 12.07 6.71
CA ASN A 173 11.97 12.43 7.78
C ASN A 173 10.96 11.30 8.06
N ASN A 174 10.43 10.68 7.01
CA ASN A 174 9.51 9.56 7.14
C ASN A 174 10.21 8.31 7.71
N ALA A 175 11.47 8.07 7.34
CA ALA A 175 12.25 6.97 7.90
C ALA A 175 12.47 7.14 9.40
N THR A 176 12.89 8.32 9.85
CA THR A 176 13.01 8.62 11.29
C THR A 176 11.68 8.42 12.03
N SER A 177 10.59 8.92 11.46
CA SER A 177 9.25 8.75 12.04
C SER A 177 8.83 7.28 12.10
N PHE A 178 9.17 6.50 11.08
CA PHE A 178 8.89 5.07 11.02
C PHE A 178 9.65 4.31 12.10
N VAL A 179 10.95 4.54 12.26
CA VAL A 179 11.74 3.78 13.25
C VAL A 179 11.24 4.08 14.68
N ASN A 180 10.88 5.33 14.99
CA ASN A 180 10.28 5.67 16.28
C ASN A 180 8.95 4.93 16.51
N THR A 181 8.03 5.03 15.55
CA THR A 181 6.72 4.35 15.60
C THR A 181 6.88 2.83 15.71
N TYR A 182 7.79 2.25 14.92
CA TYR A 182 8.07 0.82 14.93
C TYR A 182 8.63 0.36 16.27
N THR A 183 9.51 1.15 16.89
CA THR A 183 10.10 0.82 18.20
C THR A 183 9.02 0.72 19.27
N GLU A 184 8.09 1.67 19.29
CA GLU A 184 6.95 1.65 20.22
C GLU A 184 6.05 0.44 19.99
N LEU A 185 5.73 0.12 18.73
CA LEU A 185 4.96 -1.07 18.38
C LEU A 185 5.69 -2.36 18.77
N ASN A 186 6.99 -2.44 18.49
CA ASN A 186 7.80 -3.62 18.79
C ASN A 186 7.89 -3.88 20.30
N ASN A 187 8.02 -2.84 21.12
CA ASN A 187 8.07 -3.02 22.57
C ASN A 187 6.75 -3.56 23.16
N ASN A 188 5.62 -3.22 22.53
CA ASN A 188 4.30 -3.61 23.01
C ASN A 188 3.78 -4.93 22.40
N TYR A 189 4.24 -5.31 21.21
CA TYR A 189 3.61 -6.38 20.42
C TYR A 189 4.59 -7.42 19.81
N ASN A 190 5.82 -7.54 20.31
CA ASN A 190 6.84 -8.46 19.77
C ASN A 190 6.72 -9.94 20.16
N THR A 191 5.60 -10.38 20.76
CA THR A 191 5.45 -11.78 21.20
C THR A 191 5.55 -12.74 20.01
N LYS A 192 6.61 -13.56 19.99
CA LYS A 192 6.95 -14.46 18.87
C LYS A 192 5.82 -15.44 18.58
N GLY A 193 5.52 -15.64 17.30
CA GLY A 193 4.52 -16.62 16.83
C GLY A 193 3.09 -16.09 16.88
N THR A 194 2.88 -14.83 17.29
CA THR A 194 1.57 -14.17 17.22
C THR A 194 1.37 -13.50 15.85
N ALA A 195 0.11 -13.25 15.49
CA ALA A 195 -0.21 -12.47 14.31
C ALA A 195 0.37 -11.03 14.36
N TYR A 196 0.53 -10.45 15.55
CA TYR A 196 1.24 -9.18 15.72
C TYR A 196 2.72 -9.25 15.29
N SER A 197 3.42 -10.33 15.66
CA SER A 197 4.81 -10.51 15.25
C SER A 197 4.95 -10.68 13.73
N GLN A 198 3.92 -11.20 13.04
CA GLN A 198 3.88 -11.27 11.58
C GLN A 198 3.71 -9.87 10.95
N ILE A 199 2.87 -9.00 11.53
CA ILE A 199 2.72 -7.61 11.09
C ILE A 199 4.04 -6.85 11.26
N LEU A 200 4.66 -6.95 12.44
CA LEU A 200 5.98 -6.35 12.70
C LEU A 200 7.03 -6.84 11.72
N SER A 201 7.06 -8.15 11.45
CA SER A 201 7.98 -8.74 10.46
C SER A 201 7.75 -8.15 9.08
N ALA A 202 6.50 -8.02 8.62
CA ALA A 202 6.20 -7.45 7.30
C ALA A 202 6.68 -5.98 7.20
N LEU A 203 6.35 -5.15 8.20
CA LEU A 203 6.77 -3.76 8.27
C LEU A 203 8.30 -3.62 8.26
N SER A 204 9.00 -4.44 9.06
CA SER A 204 10.47 -4.45 9.14
C SER A 204 11.12 -4.90 7.83
N THR A 205 10.60 -5.97 7.22
CA THR A 205 11.07 -6.45 5.92
C THR A 205 10.94 -5.36 4.85
N ASP A 206 9.81 -4.67 4.79
CA ASP A 206 9.58 -3.62 3.79
C ASP A 206 10.42 -2.37 4.04
N TYR A 207 10.65 -2.01 5.30
CA TYR A 207 11.62 -0.98 5.65
C TYR A 207 13.04 -1.33 5.19
N ASN A 208 13.49 -2.56 5.48
CA ASN A 208 14.83 -3.02 5.08
C ASN A 208 14.98 -3.09 3.55
N ASN A 209 13.91 -3.43 2.82
CA ASN A 209 13.89 -3.37 1.37
C ASN A 209 14.08 -1.93 0.84
N LEU A 210 13.43 -0.94 1.47
CA LEU A 210 13.65 0.48 1.16
C LEU A 210 15.08 0.91 1.49
N LYS A 211 15.59 0.54 2.65
CA LYS A 211 16.96 0.85 3.08
C LYS A 211 18.00 0.31 2.11
N ASN A 212 17.83 -0.92 1.62
CA ASN A 212 18.73 -1.50 0.62
C ASN A 212 18.72 -0.74 -0.72
N LYS A 213 17.63 -0.04 -1.02
CA LYS A 213 17.51 0.85 -2.20
C LYS A 213 18.01 2.27 -1.92
N CYS A 214 18.12 2.66 -0.65
CA CYS A 214 18.44 4.01 -0.20
C CYS A 214 19.47 3.99 0.94
N SER A 215 20.75 4.22 0.65
CA SER A 215 21.82 4.19 1.65
C SER A 215 21.75 5.27 2.75
N ASN A 216 20.83 6.23 2.66
CA ASN A 216 20.79 7.44 3.50
C ASN A 216 19.65 7.44 4.55
N ILE A 217 19.05 6.29 4.87
CA ILE A 217 18.00 6.19 5.91
C ILE A 217 18.48 5.40 7.14
N PRO A 218 18.05 5.75 8.37
CA PRO A 218 18.54 5.16 9.61
C PRO A 218 18.32 3.65 9.68
N THR A 219 19.14 2.93 10.44
CA THR A 219 18.87 1.51 10.71
C THR A 219 17.83 1.36 11.84
N LEU A 220 17.10 0.24 11.81
CA LEU A 220 16.19 -0.12 12.91
C LEU A 220 16.92 -0.30 14.26
N SER A 221 18.23 -0.58 14.25
CA SER A 221 19.03 -0.83 15.46
C SER A 221 19.70 0.43 16.05
N GLU A 222 19.81 1.52 15.28
CA GLU A 222 20.56 2.73 15.68
C GLU A 222 19.85 3.58 16.76
N ILE A 223 18.56 3.36 17.03
CA ILE A 223 17.78 4.24 17.93
C ILE A 223 17.96 3.90 19.41
N ASN A 224 18.44 2.69 19.76
CA ASN A 224 18.76 2.37 21.15
C ASN A 224 19.95 3.20 21.70
N THR A 225 20.76 3.80 20.81
CA THR A 225 21.96 4.55 21.20
C THR A 225 21.71 6.05 21.37
N SER A 226 20.63 6.61 20.80
CA SER A 226 20.39 8.06 20.80
C SER A 226 19.55 8.58 21.99
N LYS A 227 19.01 7.70 22.86
CA LYS A 227 18.25 8.11 24.05
C LYS A 227 19.09 8.16 25.34
N ASN A 228 20.36 7.75 25.30
CA ASN A 228 21.24 7.71 26.49
C ASN A 228 22.35 8.76 26.50
N THR A 229 22.32 9.76 25.60
CA THR A 229 23.36 10.79 25.52
C THR A 229 22.86 12.17 25.94
N VAL A 230 22.24 12.29 27.11
CA VAL A 230 22.25 13.52 27.91
C VAL A 230 22.28 13.13 29.41
N GLU A 231 23.38 13.54 30.06
CA GLU A 231 23.61 13.65 31.51
C GLU A 231 23.49 12.38 32.39
N THR A 232 24.63 11.77 32.74
CA THR A 232 25.20 11.90 34.10
C THR A 232 26.68 11.50 34.09
N SER A 233 27.49 12.33 34.76
CA SER A 233 28.88 12.12 35.15
C SER A 233 29.07 10.89 36.05
N ASP A 234 30.23 10.24 35.89
CA ASP A 234 30.96 9.39 36.86
C ASP A 234 30.23 8.22 37.55
N GLN A 235 30.43 6.99 37.06
CA GLN A 235 30.98 5.85 37.82
C GLN A 235 31.16 4.57 36.96
N SER A 236 32.11 3.74 37.40
CA SER A 236 32.78 2.57 36.79
C SER A 236 31.87 1.43 36.25
N PRO A 237 32.39 0.51 35.40
CA PRO A 237 31.61 -0.47 34.65
C PRO A 237 31.58 -1.84 35.33
N GLU A 238 30.40 -2.46 35.45
CA GLU A 238 30.27 -3.91 35.48
C GLU A 238 28.82 -4.33 35.20
N GLN A 239 28.65 -5.41 34.43
CA GLN A 239 27.40 -6.06 34.00
C GLN A 239 26.74 -5.55 32.70
N SER A 240 27.37 -5.86 31.56
CA SER A 240 26.63 -6.23 30.34
C SER A 240 27.47 -7.17 29.46
N VAL A 241 27.90 -8.30 30.04
CA VAL A 241 28.49 -9.40 29.29
C VAL A 241 27.56 -10.59 29.44
N GLN A 242 26.64 -10.73 28.49
CA GLN A 242 26.01 -11.98 28.04
C GLN A 242 24.80 -11.61 27.17
N ILE A 243 25.00 -11.66 25.86
CA ILE A 243 24.05 -11.86 24.72
C ILE A 243 24.73 -11.18 23.51
N LEU A 244 25.91 -11.66 23.13
CA LEU A 244 26.60 -11.23 21.91
C LEU A 244 27.58 -12.34 21.48
N GLU A 245 27.09 -13.53 21.17
CA GLU A 245 28.03 -14.55 20.64
C GLU A 245 27.46 -15.58 19.66
N HIS A 246 26.24 -15.43 19.16
CA HIS A 246 25.79 -16.31 18.10
C HIS A 246 24.84 -15.61 17.16
N ILE A 247 25.36 -14.89 16.14
CA ILE A 247 25.06 -15.13 14.72
C ILE A 247 26.20 -14.56 13.84
N SER A 248 26.69 -15.41 12.93
CA SER A 248 27.39 -15.13 11.68
C SER A 248 28.85 -14.68 11.69
N GLU A 249 29.74 -15.62 11.96
CA GLU A 249 30.98 -15.77 11.20
C GLU A 249 30.71 -16.77 10.06
N VAL A 250 30.72 -16.33 8.80
CA VAL A 250 31.20 -17.07 7.61
C VAL A 250 31.42 -16.05 6.47
N THR A 251 32.71 -15.76 6.26
CA THR A 251 33.42 -15.66 4.98
C THR A 251 33.02 -14.58 3.97
N SER A 252 33.76 -13.47 4.06
CA SER A 252 34.10 -12.59 2.95
C SER A 252 34.78 -13.36 1.81
N SER A 253 34.32 -13.18 0.58
CA SER A 253 35.10 -13.46 -0.63
C SER A 253 34.96 -12.33 -1.65
N SER A 254 36.11 -11.68 -1.84
CA SER A 254 36.62 -10.82 -2.91
C SER A 254 35.76 -10.44 -4.13
N SER A 255 35.73 -9.12 -4.39
CA SER A 255 36.04 -8.41 -5.64
C SER A 255 35.49 -8.91 -6.99
N SER A 256 34.72 -8.04 -7.65
CA SER A 256 34.94 -7.67 -9.06
C SER A 256 34.23 -6.35 -9.37
N ILE A 257 34.97 -5.25 -9.25
CA ILE A 257 34.60 -3.96 -9.83
C ILE A 257 34.91 -4.05 -11.32
N GLY A 258 33.88 -4.32 -12.12
CA GLY A 258 33.99 -4.32 -13.58
C GLY A 258 32.62 -4.55 -14.20
N ASN A 259 32.07 -3.51 -14.83
CA ASN A 259 30.94 -3.48 -15.79
C ASN A 259 29.72 -2.60 -15.45
N LYS A 260 29.76 -1.76 -14.39
CA LYS A 260 28.66 -0.80 -14.13
C LYS A 260 28.49 0.33 -15.17
N LEU A 261 29.41 0.49 -16.14
CA LEU A 261 29.33 1.52 -17.17
C LEU A 261 28.46 1.13 -18.39
N PHE A 262 28.22 -0.17 -18.63
CA PHE A 262 27.41 -0.60 -19.80
C PHE A 262 25.90 -0.67 -19.51
N THR A 263 25.49 -0.90 -18.27
CA THR A 263 24.05 -0.96 -17.90
C THR A 263 23.38 0.40 -17.96
N VAL A 264 24.13 1.49 -17.72
CA VAL A 264 23.59 2.85 -17.70
C VAL A 264 23.22 3.34 -19.11
N LEU A 265 23.97 2.96 -20.16
CA LEU A 265 23.64 3.35 -21.54
C LEU A 265 22.37 2.67 -22.07
N SER A 266 22.05 1.44 -21.61
CA SER A 266 20.88 0.70 -22.07
C SER A 266 19.55 1.28 -21.55
N ILE A 267 19.56 1.87 -20.35
CA ILE A 267 18.36 2.45 -19.72
C ILE A 267 17.93 3.75 -20.43
N PHE A 268 18.87 4.58 -20.88
CA PHE A 268 18.56 5.79 -21.64
C PHE A 268 17.96 5.50 -23.02
N GLY A 269 18.37 4.39 -23.67
CA GLY A 269 17.77 3.94 -24.93
C GLY A 269 16.30 3.53 -24.78
N ALA A 270 15.96 2.81 -23.70
CA ALA A 270 14.59 2.40 -23.43
C ALA A 270 13.68 3.60 -23.12
N ILE A 271 14.15 4.55 -22.30
CA ILE A 271 13.38 5.75 -21.96
C ILE A 271 13.10 6.60 -23.21
N ALA A 272 14.10 6.79 -24.09
CA ALA A 272 13.90 7.52 -25.35
C ALA A 272 12.92 6.80 -26.29
N PHE A 273 12.94 5.47 -26.35
CA PHE A 273 12.02 4.67 -27.15
C PHE A 273 10.56 4.77 -26.65
N PHE A 274 10.34 4.64 -25.33
CA PHE A 274 9.00 4.77 -24.73
C PHE A 274 8.45 6.19 -24.80
N LEU A 275 9.30 7.22 -24.62
CA LEU A 275 8.89 8.62 -24.81
C LEU A 275 8.57 8.92 -26.28
N GLY A 276 9.32 8.36 -27.24
CA GLY A 276 9.04 8.49 -28.67
C GLY A 276 7.69 7.89 -29.08
N ILE A 277 7.34 6.71 -28.55
CA ILE A 277 6.04 6.07 -28.79
C ILE A 277 4.91 6.88 -28.16
N SER A 278 5.06 7.28 -26.89
CA SER A 278 4.09 8.11 -26.16
C SER A 278 3.81 9.44 -26.86
N TYR A 279 4.86 10.10 -27.34
CA TYR A 279 4.75 11.38 -28.07
C TYR A 279 3.99 11.21 -29.39
N LYS A 280 4.25 10.14 -30.16
CA LYS A 280 3.54 9.85 -31.41
C LYS A 280 2.05 9.57 -31.18
N TYR A 281 1.68 8.80 -30.15
CA TYR A 281 0.28 8.53 -29.82
C TYR A 281 -0.46 9.76 -29.27
N SER A 282 0.22 10.60 -28.48
CA SER A 282 -0.35 11.86 -27.97
C SER A 282 -0.65 12.86 -29.09
N LEU A 283 0.27 13.03 -30.05
CA LEU A 283 0.10 13.94 -31.18
C LEU A 283 -1.00 13.47 -32.15
N PHE A 284 -1.13 12.14 -32.35
CA PHE A 284 -2.21 11.55 -33.15
C PHE A 284 -3.58 11.64 -32.46
N GLY A 285 -3.64 11.46 -31.14
CA GLY A 285 -4.88 11.61 -30.36
C GLY A 285 -5.44 13.03 -30.39
N ARG A 286 -4.55 14.05 -30.30
CA ARG A 286 -4.95 15.46 -30.32
C ARG A 286 -5.48 15.91 -31.69
N ARG A 287 -4.89 15.43 -32.80
CA ARG A 287 -5.38 15.68 -34.18
C ARG A 287 -6.75 15.05 -34.45
N LYS A 288 -7.00 13.84 -33.96
CA LYS A 288 -8.28 13.14 -34.17
C LYS A 288 -9.43 13.82 -33.40
N ARG A 289 -9.14 14.40 -32.23
CA ARG A 289 -10.13 15.12 -31.41
C ARG A 289 -10.53 16.46 -32.03
N SER A 290 -9.59 17.21 -32.61
CA SER A 290 -9.88 18.49 -33.28
C SER A 290 -10.71 18.31 -34.56
N GLN A 291 -10.41 17.30 -35.38
CA GLN A 291 -11.22 16.98 -36.57
C GLN A 291 -12.65 16.57 -36.21
N LYS A 292 -12.84 15.79 -35.14
CA LYS A 292 -14.16 15.36 -34.69
C LYS A 292 -14.99 16.53 -34.13
N GLN A 293 -14.37 17.50 -33.47
CA GLN A 293 -15.03 18.74 -33.05
C GLN A 293 -15.40 19.62 -34.26
N TYR A 294 -14.49 19.81 -35.21
CA TYR A 294 -14.75 20.57 -36.43
C TYR A 294 -15.93 20.01 -37.24
N LEU A 295 -16.00 18.68 -37.40
CA LEU A 295 -17.13 18.03 -38.09
C LEU A 295 -18.46 18.18 -37.34
N ARG A 296 -18.47 18.14 -36.00
CA ARG A 296 -19.67 18.36 -35.18
C ARG A 296 -20.19 19.81 -35.31
N GLU A 297 -19.29 20.78 -35.28
CA GLU A 297 -19.60 22.20 -35.52
C GLU A 297 -20.20 22.40 -36.92
N LYS A 298 -19.62 21.78 -37.94
CA LYS A 298 -20.09 21.89 -39.34
C LYS A 298 -21.51 21.29 -39.52
N ILE A 299 -21.79 20.13 -38.92
CA ILE A 299 -23.12 19.51 -38.94
C ILE A 299 -24.15 20.40 -38.21
N LYS A 300 -23.77 20.99 -37.07
CA LYS A 300 -24.64 21.90 -36.30
C LYS A 300 -25.01 23.16 -37.10
N ASN A 301 -24.06 23.70 -37.87
CA ASN A 301 -24.30 24.87 -38.73
C ASN A 301 -25.17 24.54 -39.94
N ILE A 302 -25.02 23.36 -40.55
CA ILE A 302 -25.91 22.90 -41.63
C ILE A 302 -27.34 22.72 -41.11
N LYS A 303 -27.51 22.09 -39.94
CA LYS A 303 -28.84 21.89 -39.32
C LYS A 303 -29.53 23.22 -38.98
N LYS A 304 -28.78 24.25 -38.58
CA LYS A 304 -29.32 25.61 -38.37
C LYS A 304 -29.80 26.27 -39.67
N ARG A 305 -29.16 26.01 -40.81
CA ARG A 305 -29.54 26.56 -42.12
C ARG A 305 -30.75 25.87 -42.76
N MET A 306 -31.07 24.64 -42.35
CA MET A 306 -32.24 23.90 -42.84
C MET A 306 -33.53 24.23 -42.07
N ASN A 307 -33.40 24.83 -40.89
CA ASN A 307 -34.52 25.20 -40.02
C ASN A 307 -34.95 26.68 -40.19
N HIS A 308 -34.39 27.36 -41.19
CA HIS A 308 -34.77 28.68 -41.67
C HIS A 308 -35.08 28.57 -43.16
#